data_AF-A0A1Y2ESS5-F1
#
_entry.id   AF-A0A1Y2ESS5-F1
#
_cell.length_a   1.000
_cell.length_b   1.000
_cell.length_c   1.000
_cell.angle_alpha   90.00
_cell.angle_beta   90.00
_cell.angle_gamma   90.00
#
_symmetry.space_group_name_H-M   'P 1'
#
loop_
_entity.id
_entity.type
_entity.pdbx_description
1 polymer ?
#
loop_
_entity_poly.entity_id
_entity_poly.type
_entity_poly.pdbx_seq_one_letter_code
_entity_poly.pdbx_strand_id
1 'polypeptide(L)'
;MAANAIFTSVKTKLGGYVTCLLERQKHGLTITATDGSLAFYRKMSREEIESCKLNHVKMSGSDWHDLFWKAMCHDATEDMLVEAAVEEGHIQFVLLDRSADSRIKMAAFTVDQASIEIDLQDWLHQSTQSLDQRRQALLAKEKQLLEAQEALKQCRREAASQADAFAQQSTRTLELTCLLLNAKKDKIKELSGAGKAPGTGQKRAKVESPTEAIDLKEEEGNDVEEMSDMQRTPSHDDDATTDGTTDGE
;
A
#
# COMPACT_ATOMS: atom_id res chain seq x y z
N MET A 1 -7.14 0.47 -3.83
CA MET A 1 -8.37 0.36 -4.65
C MET A 1 -8.01 0.77 -6.07
N ALA A 2 -7.95 -0.19 -7.00
CA ALA A 2 -7.71 0.10 -8.42
C ALA A 2 -8.84 1.00 -8.94
N ALA A 3 -8.55 1.88 -9.89
CA ALA A 3 -9.59 2.68 -10.53
C ALA A 3 -10.56 1.73 -11.25
N ASN A 4 -11.84 1.77 -10.87
CA ASN A 4 -12.88 0.97 -11.52
C ASN A 4 -13.22 1.49 -12.92
N ALA A 5 -12.72 2.66 -13.31
CA ALA A 5 -12.90 3.25 -14.62
C ALA A 5 -11.55 3.75 -15.14
N ILE A 6 -11.23 3.43 -16.40
CA ILE A 6 -9.99 3.80 -17.07
C ILE A 6 -10.32 4.45 -18.39
N PHE A 7 -9.64 5.56 -18.68
CA PHE A 7 -9.72 6.24 -19.96
C PHE A 7 -8.53 5.83 -20.82
N THR A 8 -8.79 5.44 -22.05
CA THR A 8 -7.78 4.96 -22.99
C THR A 8 -8.08 5.47 -24.41
N SER A 9 -7.04 5.59 -25.23
CA SER A 9 -7.19 5.99 -26.64
C SER A 9 -6.67 4.87 -27.52
N VAL A 10 -7.55 4.29 -28.33
CA VAL A 10 -7.20 3.21 -29.24
C VAL A 10 -6.99 3.77 -30.63
N LYS A 11 -5.83 3.52 -31.23
CA LYS A 11 -5.54 3.97 -32.59
C LYS A 11 -6.39 3.21 -33.60
N THR A 12 -6.97 3.93 -34.56
CA THR A 12 -7.74 3.33 -35.63
C THR A 12 -6.85 2.92 -36.81
N LYS A 13 -7.31 1.94 -37.59
CA LYS A 13 -6.62 1.52 -38.83
C LYS A 13 -6.44 2.65 -39.84
N LEU A 14 -7.34 3.63 -39.84
CA LEU A 14 -7.31 4.79 -40.76
C LEU A 14 -6.46 5.96 -40.24
N GLY A 15 -5.77 5.80 -39.11
CA GLY A 15 -4.85 6.81 -38.58
C GLY A 15 -5.47 7.83 -37.62
N GLY A 16 -6.72 7.62 -37.18
CA GLY A 16 -7.37 8.39 -36.11
C GLY A 16 -7.27 7.69 -34.75
N TYR A 17 -8.05 8.18 -33.78
CA TYR A 17 -8.15 7.59 -32.44
C TYR A 17 -9.62 7.46 -32.03
N VAL A 18 -9.94 6.34 -31.40
CA VAL A 18 -11.19 6.14 -30.67
C VAL A 18 -10.87 6.31 -29.20
N THR A 19 -11.57 7.21 -28.56
CA THR A 19 -11.49 7.43 -27.12
C THR A 19 -12.42 6.45 -26.42
N CYS A 20 -11.92 5.70 -25.45
CA CYS A 20 -12.71 4.71 -24.71
C CYS A 20 -12.65 4.98 -23.21
N LEU A 21 -13.81 4.89 -22.56
CA LEU A 21 -13.95 4.65 -21.14
C LEU A 21 -14.22 3.16 -20.92
N LEU A 22 -13.43 2.57 -20.04
CA LEU A 22 -13.53 1.18 -19.64
C LEU A 22 -13.86 1.10 -18.16
N GLU A 23 -15.03 0.60 -17.82
CA GLU A 23 -15.43 0.43 -16.43
C GLU A 23 -15.43 -1.05 -16.02
N ARG A 24 -14.57 -1.40 -15.06
CA ARG A 24 -14.54 -2.73 -14.45
C ARG A 24 -15.78 -2.89 -13.59
N GLN A 25 -16.58 -3.88 -13.96
CA GLN A 25 -17.70 -4.34 -13.15
C GLN A 25 -17.29 -5.62 -12.43
N LYS A 26 -17.96 -5.94 -11.31
CA LYS A 26 -17.66 -7.16 -10.51
C LYS A 26 -17.67 -8.44 -11.36
N HIS A 27 -18.49 -8.47 -12.42
CA HIS A 27 -18.69 -9.62 -13.31
C HIS A 27 -18.63 -9.25 -14.79
N GLY A 28 -17.88 -8.20 -15.17
CA GLY A 28 -17.85 -7.76 -16.57
C GLY A 28 -17.08 -6.48 -16.82
N LEU A 29 -17.32 -5.90 -17.99
CA LEU A 29 -16.74 -4.65 -18.47
C LEU A 29 -17.82 -3.82 -19.15
N THR A 30 -17.88 -2.53 -18.85
CA THR A 30 -18.63 -1.57 -19.66
C THR A 30 -17.65 -0.79 -20.53
N ILE A 31 -17.93 -0.71 -21.82
CA ILE A 31 -17.16 0.04 -22.81
C ILE A 31 -18.04 1.17 -23.33
N THR A 32 -17.61 2.39 -23.11
CA THR A 32 -18.17 3.57 -23.78
C THR A 32 -17.07 4.13 -24.67
N ALA A 33 -17.33 4.25 -25.98
CA ALA A 33 -16.34 4.70 -26.94
C ALA A 33 -16.87 5.84 -27.81
N THR A 34 -15.97 6.67 -28.32
CA THR A 34 -16.30 7.74 -29.27
C THR A 34 -15.17 7.94 -30.26
N ASP A 35 -15.52 8.19 -31.52
CA ASP A 35 -14.61 8.62 -32.57
C ASP A 35 -14.55 10.16 -32.71
N GLY A 36 -15.21 10.89 -31.80
CA GLY A 36 -15.35 12.35 -31.80
C GLY A 36 -16.59 12.86 -32.53
N SER A 37 -17.30 12.00 -33.27
CA SER A 37 -18.56 12.35 -33.96
C SER A 37 -19.74 11.55 -33.42
N LEU A 38 -19.53 10.25 -33.16
CA LEU A 38 -20.53 9.32 -32.68
C LEU A 38 -20.12 8.72 -31.34
N ALA A 39 -21.11 8.29 -30.56
CA ALA A 39 -20.94 7.56 -29.32
C ALA A 39 -21.34 6.08 -29.52
N PHE A 40 -20.59 5.20 -28.89
CA PHE A 40 -20.72 3.75 -28.95
C PHE A 40 -20.74 3.21 -27.53
N TYR A 41 -21.55 2.18 -27.30
CA TYR A 41 -21.73 1.63 -25.96
C TYR A 41 -21.92 0.12 -26.02
N ARG A 42 -21.20 -0.59 -25.15
CA ARG A 42 -21.43 -2.02 -24.92
C ARG A 42 -21.15 -2.39 -23.48
N LYS A 43 -22.07 -3.10 -22.87
CA LYS A 43 -21.84 -3.83 -21.61
C LYS A 43 -21.54 -5.28 -21.95
N MET A 44 -20.46 -5.80 -21.39
CA MET A 44 -20.01 -7.18 -21.59
C MET A 44 -20.03 -7.92 -20.25
N SER A 45 -20.69 -9.07 -20.19
CA SER A 45 -20.58 -10.00 -19.08
C SER A 45 -19.24 -10.73 -19.09
N ARG A 46 -18.94 -11.43 -18.00
CA ARG A 46 -17.77 -12.30 -17.91
C ARG A 46 -17.78 -13.36 -19.00
N GLU A 47 -18.92 -13.98 -19.26
CA GLU A 47 -19.09 -15.00 -20.29
C GLU A 47 -18.91 -14.43 -21.69
N GLU A 48 -19.37 -13.20 -21.94
CA GLU A 48 -19.16 -12.51 -23.22
C GLU A 48 -17.68 -12.15 -23.45
N ILE A 49 -16.95 -11.76 -22.41
CA ILE A 49 -15.51 -11.53 -22.54
C ILE A 49 -14.79 -12.84 -22.88
N GLU A 50 -15.16 -13.94 -22.22
CA GLU A 50 -14.59 -15.27 -22.51
C GLU A 50 -14.91 -15.73 -23.94
N SER A 51 -16.11 -15.45 -24.45
CA SER A 51 -16.52 -15.83 -25.80
C SER A 51 -15.82 -15.02 -26.91
N CYS A 52 -15.22 -13.88 -26.59
CA CYS A 52 -14.41 -13.10 -27.52
C CYS A 52 -13.05 -13.76 -27.82
N LYS A 53 -12.61 -14.72 -26.99
CA LYS A 53 -11.36 -15.46 -27.16
C LYS A 53 -11.41 -16.33 -28.41
N LEU A 54 -10.42 -16.21 -29.29
CA LEU A 54 -10.35 -17.03 -30.50
C LEU A 54 -9.88 -18.45 -30.20
N ASN A 55 -10.35 -19.43 -30.98
CA ASN A 55 -10.15 -20.87 -30.73
C ASN A 55 -8.68 -21.34 -30.59
N HIS A 56 -7.73 -20.61 -31.19
CA HIS A 56 -6.31 -20.97 -31.12
C HIS A 56 -5.64 -20.44 -29.84
N VAL A 57 -6.30 -19.57 -29.07
CA VAL A 57 -5.83 -19.05 -27.79
C VAL A 57 -6.15 -20.07 -26.69
N LYS A 58 -5.14 -20.87 -26.32
CA LYS A 58 -5.23 -21.88 -25.27
C LYS A 58 -4.87 -21.28 -23.92
N MET A 59 -5.76 -20.44 -23.38
CA MET A 59 -5.62 -19.83 -22.05
C MET A 59 -6.77 -20.22 -21.13
N SER A 60 -6.50 -20.31 -19.83
CA SER A 60 -7.53 -20.46 -18.81
C SER A 60 -8.44 -19.22 -18.80
N GLY A 61 -9.68 -19.35 -18.32
CA GLY A 61 -10.61 -18.23 -18.29
C GLY A 61 -10.12 -17.08 -17.39
N SER A 62 -9.53 -17.39 -16.23
CA SER A 62 -8.98 -16.35 -15.34
C SER A 62 -7.83 -15.58 -15.99
N ASP A 63 -6.88 -16.29 -16.60
CA ASP A 63 -5.73 -15.65 -17.25
C ASP A 63 -6.17 -14.83 -18.46
N TRP A 64 -7.17 -15.31 -19.19
CA TRP A 64 -7.78 -14.58 -20.30
C TRP A 64 -8.41 -13.26 -19.84
N HIS A 65 -9.19 -13.29 -18.76
CA HIS A 65 -9.81 -12.08 -18.22
C HIS A 65 -8.80 -11.03 -17.81
N ASP A 66 -7.75 -11.44 -17.12
CA ASP A 66 -6.71 -10.52 -16.67
C ASP A 66 -5.91 -9.96 -17.84
N LEU A 67 -5.57 -10.79 -18.84
CA LEU A 67 -4.91 -10.34 -20.07
C LEU A 67 -5.79 -9.38 -20.88
N PHE A 68 -7.06 -9.73 -21.08
CA PHE A 68 -8.04 -8.89 -21.78
C PHE A 68 -8.19 -7.54 -21.09
N TRP A 69 -8.30 -7.52 -19.76
CA TRP A 69 -8.39 -6.29 -18.98
C TRP A 69 -7.14 -5.43 -19.13
N LYS A 70 -5.95 -6.02 -18.97
CA LYS A 70 -4.67 -5.31 -19.13
C LYS A 70 -4.53 -4.69 -20.52
N ALA A 71 -4.84 -5.46 -21.55
CA ALA A 71 -4.70 -5.00 -22.92
C ALA A 71 -5.64 -3.84 -23.26
N MET A 72 -6.88 -3.88 -22.76
CA MET A 72 -7.84 -2.79 -22.98
C MET A 72 -7.44 -1.52 -22.22
N CYS A 73 -6.87 -1.64 -21.02
CA CYS A 73 -6.64 -0.51 -20.12
C CYS A 73 -5.30 0.25 -20.32
N HIS A 74 -4.65 0.11 -21.47
CA HIS A 74 -3.33 0.72 -21.75
C HIS A 74 -2.17 0.24 -20.86
N ASP A 75 -2.39 -0.71 -19.96
CA ASP A 75 -1.35 -1.54 -19.34
C ASP A 75 -0.98 -2.73 -20.26
N ALA A 76 -1.24 -2.54 -21.56
CA ALA A 76 -0.80 -3.43 -22.60
C ALA A 76 0.73 -3.37 -22.59
N THR A 77 1.35 -4.48 -22.19
CA THR A 77 2.79 -4.69 -22.32
C THR A 77 3.22 -4.39 -23.76
N GLU A 78 4.51 -4.13 -24.01
CA GLU A 78 5.03 -3.81 -25.37
C GLU A 78 4.56 -4.82 -26.44
N ASP A 79 4.25 -6.05 -26.01
CA ASP A 79 3.79 -7.17 -26.81
C ASP A 79 2.28 -7.18 -27.10
N MET A 80 1.45 -6.34 -26.49
CA MET A 80 -0.01 -6.37 -26.69
C MET A 80 -0.49 -5.07 -27.35
N LEU A 81 -1.30 -5.20 -28.39
CA LEU A 81 -1.85 -4.07 -29.14
C LEU A 81 -3.35 -4.23 -29.31
N VAL A 82 -4.10 -3.16 -29.03
CA VAL A 82 -5.51 -3.06 -29.40
C VAL A 82 -5.63 -2.18 -30.64
N GLU A 83 -6.29 -2.67 -31.67
CA GLU A 83 -6.66 -1.89 -32.86
C GLU A 83 -8.18 -1.72 -32.91
N ALA A 84 -8.63 -0.54 -33.34
CA ALA A 84 -10.02 -0.26 -33.60
C ALA A 84 -10.27 -0.01 -35.10
N ALA A 85 -11.40 -0.48 -35.60
CA ALA A 85 -11.95 -0.13 -36.90
C ALA A 85 -13.36 0.43 -36.68
N VAL A 86 -13.58 1.68 -37.09
CA VAL A 86 -14.90 2.31 -37.05
C VAL A 86 -15.61 1.95 -38.34
N GLU A 87 -16.77 1.32 -38.22
CA GLU A 87 -17.64 0.91 -39.33
C GLU A 87 -19.02 1.58 -39.14
N GLU A 88 -19.88 1.55 -40.17
CA GLU A 88 -21.21 2.14 -40.06
C GLU A 88 -22.00 1.46 -38.92
N GLY A 89 -22.35 2.25 -37.91
CA GLY A 89 -23.16 1.82 -36.76
C GLY A 89 -22.43 1.02 -35.69
N HIS A 90 -21.12 0.75 -35.80
CA HIS A 90 -20.37 0.03 -34.77
C HIS A 90 -18.83 0.22 -34.86
N ILE A 91 -18.13 -0.06 -33.76
CA ILE A 91 -16.66 -0.12 -33.73
C ILE A 91 -16.24 -1.56 -33.51
N GLN A 92 -15.41 -2.11 -34.38
CA GLN A 92 -14.75 -3.40 -34.18
C GLN A 92 -13.41 -3.19 -33.48
N PHE A 93 -13.24 -3.82 -32.32
CA PHE A 93 -11.98 -3.92 -31.60
C PHE A 93 -11.33 -5.27 -31.88
N VAL A 94 -10.01 -5.24 -32.12
CA VAL A 94 -9.19 -6.44 -32.30
C VAL A 94 -8.02 -6.37 -31.33
N LEU A 95 -7.90 -7.40 -30.50
CA LEU A 95 -6.74 -7.59 -29.64
C LEU A 95 -5.68 -8.40 -30.39
N LEU A 96 -4.47 -7.87 -30.44
CA LEU A 96 -3.32 -8.44 -31.13
C LEU A 96 -2.20 -8.72 -30.13
N ASP A 97 -1.65 -9.92 -30.19
CA ASP A 97 -0.37 -10.28 -29.60
C ASP A 97 0.73 -10.02 -30.64
N ARG A 98 1.80 -9.35 -30.21
CA ARG A 98 2.98 -8.97 -30.99
C ARG A 98 4.22 -9.76 -30.58
N SER A 99 4.09 -10.74 -29.70
CA SER A 99 5.19 -11.63 -29.37
C SER A 99 5.71 -12.32 -30.65
N ALA A 100 7.03 -12.28 -30.83
CA ALA A 100 7.76 -12.89 -31.96
C ALA A 100 7.52 -12.30 -33.38
N ASP A 101 7.49 -10.96 -33.51
CA ASP A 101 7.43 -10.23 -34.81
C ASP A 101 6.19 -10.51 -35.68
N SER A 102 5.23 -11.28 -35.16
CA SER A 102 3.97 -11.60 -35.82
C SER A 102 2.81 -10.92 -35.08
N ARG A 103 1.76 -10.53 -35.81
CA ARG A 103 0.53 -9.98 -35.20
C ARG A 103 -0.53 -11.08 -35.15
N ILE A 104 -0.65 -11.74 -34.01
CA ILE A 104 -1.62 -12.82 -33.81
C ILE A 104 -2.89 -12.21 -33.23
N LYS A 105 -4.03 -12.41 -33.91
CA LYS A 105 -5.33 -11.99 -33.39
C LYS A 105 -5.70 -12.87 -32.21
N MET A 106 -5.91 -12.29 -31.03
CA MET A 106 -6.33 -13.03 -29.83
C MET A 106 -7.84 -12.97 -29.59
N ALA A 107 -8.44 -11.80 -29.83
CA ALA A 107 -9.87 -11.57 -29.71
C ALA A 107 -10.37 -10.55 -30.71
N ALA A 108 -11.66 -10.62 -30.99
CA ALA A 108 -12.38 -9.61 -31.72
C ALA A 108 -13.78 -9.44 -31.12
N PHE A 109 -14.21 -8.19 -30.98
CA PHE A 109 -15.56 -7.86 -30.53
C PHE A 109 -15.99 -6.52 -31.11
N THR A 110 -17.30 -6.28 -31.14
CA THR A 110 -17.90 -5.04 -31.65
C THR A 110 -18.51 -4.23 -30.53
N VAL A 111 -18.60 -2.92 -30.70
CA VAL A 111 -19.32 -2.01 -29.80
C VAL A 111 -20.27 -1.22 -30.68
N ASP A 112 -21.58 -1.38 -30.46
CA ASP A 112 -22.59 -0.78 -31.32
C ASP A 112 -22.80 0.70 -31.00
N GLN A 113 -23.27 1.44 -31.98
CA GLN A 113 -23.62 2.85 -31.81
C GLN A 113 -24.69 2.98 -30.71
N ALA A 114 -24.45 3.88 -29.77
CA ALA A 114 -25.40 4.14 -28.71
C ALA A 114 -26.67 4.76 -29.33
N SER A 115 -27.83 4.16 -29.07
CA SER A 115 -29.13 4.71 -29.46
C SER A 115 -29.56 5.91 -28.62
N ILE A 116 -28.89 6.09 -27.48
CA ILE A 116 -29.05 7.23 -26.59
C ILE A 116 -28.00 8.25 -27.00
N GLU A 117 -28.42 9.50 -27.21
CA GLU A 117 -27.52 10.65 -27.30
C GLU A 117 -26.82 10.79 -25.94
N ILE A 118 -25.69 10.10 -25.79
CA ILE A 118 -24.80 10.31 -24.66
C ILE A 118 -24.21 11.69 -24.93
N ASP A 119 -24.62 12.69 -24.14
CA ASP A 119 -23.98 14.00 -24.18
C ASP A 119 -22.53 13.82 -23.71
N LEU A 120 -21.68 13.62 -24.70
CA LEU A 120 -20.27 13.34 -24.53
C LEU A 120 -19.59 14.50 -23.81
N GLN A 121 -20.08 15.74 -23.98
CA GLN A 121 -19.54 16.91 -23.29
C GLN A 121 -19.87 16.85 -21.81
N ASP A 122 -21.12 16.60 -21.46
CA ASP A 122 -21.53 16.45 -20.06
C ASP A 122 -20.78 15.30 -19.38
N TRP A 123 -20.62 14.18 -20.07
CA TRP A 123 -19.91 13.03 -19.54
C TRP A 123 -18.41 13.30 -19.35
N LEU A 124 -17.74 13.92 -20.33
CA LEU A 124 -16.33 14.35 -20.21
C LEU A 124 -16.16 15.38 -19.10
N HIS A 125 -17.12 16.30 -18.95
CA HIS A 125 -17.11 17.32 -17.92
C HIS A 125 -17.23 16.70 -16.52
N GLN A 126 -18.20 15.80 -16.31
CA GLN A 126 -18.37 15.06 -15.06
C GLN A 126 -17.14 14.22 -14.71
N SER A 127 -16.56 13.56 -15.71
CA SER A 127 -15.34 12.76 -15.51
C SER A 127 -14.14 13.63 -15.11
N THR A 128 -13.97 14.78 -15.77
CA THR A 128 -12.90 15.74 -15.43
C THR A 128 -13.08 16.28 -14.01
N GLN A 129 -14.30 16.67 -13.63
CA GLN A 129 -14.60 17.12 -12.27
C GLN A 129 -14.31 16.04 -11.22
N SER A 130 -14.71 14.79 -11.47
CA SER A 130 -14.46 13.67 -10.56
C SER A 130 -12.96 13.40 -10.38
N LEU A 131 -12.18 13.46 -11.45
CA LEU A 131 -10.73 13.32 -11.40
C LEU A 131 -10.07 14.48 -10.64
N ASP A 132 -10.54 15.71 -10.85
CA ASP A 132 -10.03 16.89 -10.13
C ASP A 132 -10.34 16.83 -8.63
N GLN A 133 -11.55 16.41 -8.25
CA GLN A 133 -11.91 16.19 -6.85
C GLN A 133 -11.01 15.13 -6.21
N ARG A 134 -10.77 14.02 -6.91
CA ARG A 134 -9.89 12.96 -6.42
C ARG A 134 -8.45 13.44 -6.28
N ARG A 135 -7.97 14.25 -7.23
CA ARG A 135 -6.64 14.87 -7.17
C ARG A 135 -6.51 15.79 -5.95
N GLN A 136 -7.50 16.65 -5.70
CA GLN A 136 -7.51 17.52 -4.52
C GLN A 136 -7.52 16.71 -3.22
N ALA A 137 -8.30 15.63 -3.14
CA ALA A 137 -8.32 14.75 -1.98
C ALA A 137 -6.96 14.06 -1.74
N LEU A 138 -6.26 13.65 -2.81
CA LEU A 138 -4.92 13.08 -2.69
C LEU A 138 -3.90 14.10 -2.20
N LEU A 139 -3.92 15.34 -2.73
CA LEU A 139 -3.05 16.42 -2.27
C LEU A 139 -3.29 16.77 -0.79
N ALA A 140 -4.55 16.75 -0.33
CA ALA A 140 -4.88 16.96 1.07
C ALA A 140 -4.30 15.87 1.98
N LYS A 141 -4.36 14.60 1.55
CA LYS A 141 -3.75 13.48 2.28
C LYS A 141 -2.22 13.56 2.29
N GLU A 142 -1.62 13.95 1.19
CA GLU A 142 -0.16 14.15 1.11
C GLU A 142 0.30 15.22 2.11
N LYS A 143 -0.41 16.34 2.20
CA LYS A 143 -0.14 17.38 3.20
C LYS A 143 -0.22 16.82 4.63
N GLN A 144 -1.27 16.07 4.96
CA GLN A 144 -1.40 15.45 6.29
C GLN A 144 -0.26 14.48 6.60
N LEU A 145 0.20 13.71 5.60
CA LEU A 145 1.33 12.80 5.76
C LEU A 145 2.64 13.56 6.02
N LEU A 146 2.87 14.68 5.34
CA LEU A 146 4.05 15.51 5.57
C LEU A 146 4.03 16.13 6.98
N GLU A 147 2.89 16.66 7.41
CA GLU A 147 2.72 17.19 8.78
C GLU A 147 2.97 16.12 9.84
N ALA A 148 2.42 14.90 9.66
CA ALA A 148 2.66 13.78 10.56
C ALA A 148 4.13 13.36 10.57
N GLN A 149 4.81 13.40 9.42
CA GLN A 149 6.24 13.08 9.32
C GLN A 149 7.11 14.13 10.05
N GLU A 150 6.77 15.41 9.95
CA GLU A 150 7.45 16.49 10.68
C GLU A 150 7.24 16.35 12.19
N ALA A 151 6.01 16.08 12.63
CA ALA A 151 5.70 15.81 14.03
C ALA A 151 6.51 14.62 14.58
N LEU A 152 6.62 13.53 13.81
CA LEU A 152 7.41 12.37 14.20
C LEU A 152 8.91 12.68 14.32
N LYS A 153 9.45 13.48 13.39
CA LYS A 153 10.85 13.96 13.47
C LYS A 153 11.07 14.81 14.71
N GLN A 154 10.10 15.65 15.09
CA GLN A 154 10.19 16.45 16.30
C GLN A 154 10.15 15.58 17.56
N CYS A 155 9.18 14.65 17.68
CA CYS A 155 9.14 13.69 18.79
C CYS A 155 10.45 12.91 18.94
N ARG A 156 11.07 12.50 17.84
CA ARG A 156 12.37 11.81 17.87
C ARG A 156 13.49 12.68 18.43
N ARG A 157 13.54 13.98 18.09
CA ARG A 157 14.52 14.91 18.64
C ARG A 157 14.31 15.14 20.13
N GLU A 158 13.07 15.29 20.56
CA GLU A 158 12.72 15.46 21.98
C GLU A 158 13.10 14.21 22.79
N ALA A 159 12.77 13.02 22.29
CA ALA A 159 13.15 11.76 22.93
C ALA A 159 14.68 11.59 23.02
N ALA A 160 15.42 11.93 21.96
CA ALA A 160 16.88 11.90 21.98
C ALA A 160 17.46 12.87 23.02
N SER A 161 16.94 14.10 23.07
CA SER A 161 17.38 15.08 24.07
C SER A 161 17.10 14.64 25.51
N GLN A 162 15.96 13.97 25.75
CA GLN A 162 15.64 13.42 27.07
C GLN A 162 16.57 12.25 27.44
N ALA A 163 16.87 11.38 26.47
CA ALA A 163 17.82 10.28 26.66
C ALA A 163 19.22 10.80 27.00
N ASP A 164 19.70 11.84 26.32
CA ASP A 164 20.99 12.47 26.60
C ASP A 164 21.02 13.11 28.01
N ALA A 165 19.95 13.81 28.39
CA ALA A 165 19.84 14.39 29.73
C ALA A 165 19.88 13.31 30.82
N PHE A 166 19.18 12.20 30.60
CA PHE A 166 19.19 11.05 31.50
C PHE A 166 20.59 10.43 31.59
N ALA A 167 21.26 10.20 30.46
CA ALA A 167 22.61 9.63 30.42
C ALA A 167 23.63 10.51 31.17
N GLN A 168 23.56 11.83 31.02
CA GLN A 168 24.40 12.77 31.76
C GLN A 168 24.12 12.73 33.26
N GLN A 169 22.86 12.65 33.67
CA GLN A 169 22.48 12.52 35.08
C GLN A 169 22.97 11.20 35.69
N SER A 170 22.84 10.09 34.96
CA SER A 170 23.36 8.78 35.38
C SER A 170 24.88 8.82 35.54
N THR A 171 25.60 9.46 34.63
CA THR A 171 27.06 9.62 34.69
C THR A 171 27.48 10.40 35.95
N ARG A 172 26.85 11.55 36.23
CA ARG A 172 27.12 12.33 37.46
C ARG A 172 26.83 11.53 38.73
N THR A 173 25.76 10.74 38.72
CA THR A 173 25.38 9.88 39.86
C THR A 173 26.43 8.80 40.10
N LEU A 174 26.95 8.19 39.03
CA LEU A 174 28.01 7.21 39.10
C LEU A 174 29.31 7.83 39.65
N GLU A 175 29.72 8.99 39.15
CA GLU A 175 30.90 9.73 39.62
C GLU A 175 30.81 10.03 41.12
N LEU A 176 29.67 10.56 41.58
CA LEU A 176 29.42 10.81 43.00
C LEU A 176 29.50 9.53 43.84
N THR A 177 28.94 8.43 43.32
CA THR A 177 28.99 7.12 43.99
C THR A 177 30.43 6.62 44.10
N CYS A 178 31.23 6.75 43.04
CA CYS A 178 32.65 6.39 43.07
C CYS A 178 33.45 7.24 44.08
N LEU A 179 33.19 8.54 44.16
CA LEU A 179 33.82 9.42 45.15
C LEU A 179 33.47 9.01 46.59
N LEU A 180 32.20 8.71 46.85
CA LEU A 180 31.75 8.22 48.16
C LEU A 180 32.41 6.88 48.52
N LEU A 181 32.47 5.93 47.58
CA LEU A 181 33.12 4.65 47.79
C LEU A 181 34.63 4.81 48.06
N ASN A 182 35.31 5.69 47.33
CA ASN A 182 36.72 5.99 47.57
C ASN A 182 36.94 6.62 48.96
N ALA A 183 36.11 7.59 49.35
CA ALA A 183 36.18 8.19 50.69
C ALA A 183 35.94 7.15 51.79
N LYS A 184 34.98 6.23 51.61
CA LYS A 184 34.76 5.11 52.55
C LYS A 184 35.93 4.14 52.57
N LYS A 185 36.49 3.79 51.41
CA LYS A 185 37.68 2.93 51.28
C LYS A 185 38.87 3.52 52.01
N ASP A 186 39.13 4.81 51.85
CA ASP A 186 40.24 5.48 52.53
C ASP A 186 39.99 5.57 54.03
N LYS A 187 38.74 5.79 54.46
CA LYS A 187 38.40 5.74 55.89
C LYS A 187 38.64 4.35 56.51
N ILE A 188 38.32 3.29 55.78
CA ILE A 188 38.61 1.91 56.21
C ILE A 188 40.13 1.69 56.32
N LYS A 189 40.93 2.20 55.37
CA LYS A 189 42.41 2.14 55.45
C LYS A 189 42.95 2.89 56.66
N GLU A 190 42.43 4.07 56.96
CA GLU A 190 42.82 4.84 58.15
C GLU A 190 42.53 4.03 59.44
N LEU A 191 41.32 3.49 59.55
CA LEU A 191 40.91 2.71 60.73
C LEU A 191 41.70 1.39 60.86
N SER A 192 42.02 0.73 59.74
CA SER A 192 42.82 -0.51 59.74
C SER A 192 44.32 -0.26 59.91
N GLY A 193 44.84 0.90 59.47
CA GLY A 193 46.22 1.34 59.67
C GLY A 193 46.49 1.86 61.09
N ALA A 194 45.48 2.44 61.75
CA ALA A 194 45.51 2.80 63.17
C ALA A 194 45.49 1.58 64.11
N GLY A 195 45.32 0.37 63.57
CA GLY A 195 45.26 -0.90 64.30
C GLY A 195 46.58 -1.68 64.43
N LYS A 196 47.75 -1.11 64.10
CA LYS A 196 49.03 -1.77 64.41
C LYS A 196 49.50 -1.48 65.84
N ALA A 197 48.89 -2.18 66.80
CA ALA A 197 49.59 -2.63 68.00
C ALA A 197 50.17 -4.04 67.72
N PRO A 198 51.30 -4.43 68.34
CA PRO A 198 52.03 -5.62 67.95
C PRO A 198 51.35 -6.90 68.45
N GLY A 199 51.34 -7.93 67.60
CA GLY A 199 51.21 -9.32 68.01
C GLY A 199 49.78 -9.83 68.19
N THR A 200 49.35 -10.67 67.26
CA THR A 200 48.96 -12.07 67.52
C THR A 200 48.64 -12.74 66.19
N GLY A 201 49.19 -13.94 65.99
CA GLY A 201 49.01 -14.69 64.75
C GLY A 201 47.55 -15.07 64.54
N GLN A 202 47.02 -14.75 63.36
CA GLN A 202 45.78 -15.33 62.88
C GLN A 202 45.99 -15.79 61.43
N LYS A 203 45.73 -17.08 61.24
CA LYS A 203 45.90 -17.82 60.00
C LYS A 203 45.10 -17.13 58.89
N ARG A 204 45.75 -16.90 57.75
CA ARG A 204 45.06 -16.51 56.50
C ARG A 204 44.03 -17.58 56.17
N ALA A 205 42.75 -17.25 56.29
CA ALA A 205 41.71 -17.94 55.55
C ALA A 205 41.87 -17.51 54.07
N LYS A 206 42.20 -18.48 53.22
CA LYS A 206 42.25 -18.34 51.78
C LYS A 206 40.82 -18.18 51.30
N VAL A 207 40.35 -16.94 51.17
CA VAL A 207 39.09 -16.63 50.50
C VAL A 207 39.38 -16.64 49.01
N GLU A 208 39.09 -17.77 48.37
CA GLU A 208 39.05 -17.88 46.92
C GLU A 208 37.91 -16.98 46.42
N SER A 209 38.22 -16.05 45.54
CA SER A 209 37.24 -15.20 44.88
C SER A 209 36.37 -16.07 43.98
N PRO A 210 35.02 -16.02 44.08
CA PRO A 210 34.20 -16.52 43.01
C PRO A 210 34.23 -15.45 41.91
N THR A 211 35.25 -15.52 41.06
CA THR A 211 35.17 -14.94 39.73
C THR A 211 34.57 -16.02 38.84
N GLU A 212 33.26 -16.20 38.93
CA GLU A 212 32.54 -16.84 37.84
C GLU A 212 32.61 -15.89 36.66
N ALA A 213 33.41 -16.28 35.68
CA ALA A 213 33.34 -15.73 34.34
C ALA A 213 31.92 -15.99 33.84
N ILE A 214 31.16 -14.91 33.61
CA ILE A 214 29.94 -15.00 32.83
C ILE A 214 30.41 -15.21 31.39
N ASP A 215 30.31 -16.45 30.94
CA ASP A 215 30.50 -16.85 29.55
C ASP A 215 29.28 -16.33 28.78
N LEU A 216 29.43 -15.17 28.12
CA LEU A 216 28.45 -14.68 27.15
C LEU A 216 28.53 -15.60 25.93
N LYS A 217 27.75 -16.68 25.94
CA LYS A 217 27.40 -17.37 24.71
C LYS A 217 26.55 -16.42 23.88
N GLU A 218 27.10 -16.01 22.74
CA GLU A 218 26.34 -15.49 21.62
C GLU A 218 25.32 -16.58 21.22
N GLU A 219 24.07 -16.44 21.64
CA GLU A 219 22.97 -17.09 20.93
C GLU A 219 22.71 -16.28 19.66
N GLU A 220 23.35 -16.73 18.58
CA GLU A 220 22.81 -16.56 17.25
C GLU A 220 21.41 -17.16 17.18
N GLY A 221 20.50 -16.43 16.54
CA GLY A 221 19.29 -16.99 15.94
C GLY A 221 18.17 -17.31 16.92
N ASN A 222 17.28 -16.34 17.14
CA ASN A 222 15.89 -16.69 17.36
C ASN A 222 15.02 -15.91 16.36
N ASP A 223 14.67 -16.61 15.29
CA ASP A 223 13.59 -16.27 14.38
C ASP A 223 12.31 -16.13 15.20
N VAL A 224 11.82 -14.90 15.36
CA VAL A 224 10.47 -14.68 15.84
C VAL A 224 9.56 -14.77 14.64
N GLU A 225 8.94 -15.95 14.55
CA GLU A 225 7.83 -16.27 13.68
C GLU A 225 6.74 -15.20 13.69
N GLU A 226 6.10 -15.06 12.53
CA GLU A 226 4.87 -14.34 12.29
C GLU A 226 3.87 -14.49 13.44
N MET A 227 3.45 -13.37 14.03
CA MET A 227 2.13 -13.28 14.64
C MET A 227 1.25 -12.39 13.78
N SER A 228 0.59 -13.07 12.84
CA SER A 228 -0.68 -12.66 12.25
C SER A 228 -1.73 -12.38 13.34
N ASP A 229 -2.68 -11.53 12.96
CA ASP A 229 -4.01 -11.34 13.54
C ASP A 229 -4.17 -10.52 14.83
N MET A 230 -4.48 -9.24 14.63
CA MET A 230 -5.59 -8.62 15.35
C MET A 230 -6.46 -7.78 14.41
N GLN A 231 -7.40 -8.46 13.76
CA GLN A 231 -8.69 -7.85 13.44
C GLN A 231 -9.40 -7.50 14.75
N ARG A 232 -9.75 -6.23 14.94
CA ARG A 232 -10.88 -5.84 15.78
C ARG A 232 -11.76 -4.88 14.99
N THR A 233 -12.77 -5.45 14.36
CA THR A 233 -14.02 -4.76 14.04
C THR A 233 -14.77 -4.49 15.36
N PRO A 234 -15.37 -3.30 15.54
CA PRO A 234 -16.58 -3.19 16.32
C PRO A 234 -17.77 -3.21 15.36
N SER A 235 -18.43 -4.36 15.32
CA SER A 235 -19.84 -4.50 14.96
C SER A 235 -20.68 -4.06 16.16
N HIS A 236 -21.54 -3.07 15.98
CA HIS A 236 -22.73 -2.95 16.81
C HIS A 236 -23.88 -2.42 15.95
N ASP A 237 -24.67 -3.38 15.45
CA ASP A 237 -26.09 -3.21 15.17
C ASP A 237 -26.85 -3.34 16.49
N ASP A 238 -27.86 -2.48 16.65
CA ASP A 238 -29.12 -2.64 17.39
C ASP A 238 -29.70 -1.22 17.48
N ASP A 239 -30.45 -0.74 16.49
CA ASP A 239 -31.83 -1.13 16.17
C ASP A 239 -32.78 -0.84 17.35
N ALA A 240 -33.46 0.30 17.27
CA ALA A 240 -34.73 0.56 17.95
C ALA A 240 -35.51 1.59 17.14
N THR A 241 -36.35 1.01 16.30
CA THR A 241 -37.50 1.50 15.55
C THR A 241 -38.46 2.44 16.30
N THR A 242 -39.33 3.05 15.49
CA THR A 242 -40.71 3.55 15.74
C THR A 242 -40.87 5.06 15.83
N ASP A 243 -41.96 5.69 15.38
CA ASP A 243 -43.01 5.43 14.38
C ASP A 243 -43.81 6.76 14.38
N GLY A 244 -44.35 7.22 13.24
CA GLY A 244 -45.11 8.49 13.26
C GLY A 244 -45.33 9.20 11.92
N THR A 245 -46.12 8.58 11.04
CA THR A 245 -47.22 9.23 10.27
C THR A 245 -47.87 10.39 11.05
N THR A 246 -48.34 11.53 10.51
CA THR A 246 -49.14 11.82 9.30
C THR A 246 -49.41 13.34 9.22
N ASP A 247 -49.59 13.84 7.99
CA ASP A 247 -50.50 14.89 7.48
C ASP A 247 -50.80 16.22 8.22
N GLY A 248 -50.80 17.31 7.44
CA GLY A 248 -51.86 18.34 7.52
C GLY A 248 -51.41 19.80 7.60
N GLU A 249 -51.15 20.43 6.45
CA GLU A 249 -51.67 21.74 5.97
C GLU A 249 -50.82 22.31 4.81
#